data_AF-A0A2N5JNN3-F1
#
_entry.id   AF-A0A2N5JNN3-F1
#
_cell.length_a   1.000
_cell.length_b   1.000
_cell.length_c   1.000
_cell.angle_alpha   90.00
_cell.angle_beta   90.00
_cell.angle_gamma   90.00
#
_symmetry.space_group_name_H-M   'P 1'
#
loop_
_entity.id
_entity.type
_entity.pdbx_description
1 polymer ?
#
loop_
_entity_poly.entity_id
_entity_poly.type
_entity_poly.pdbx_seq_one_letter_code
_entity_poly.pdbx_strand_id
1 'polypeptide(L)'
;MEKSPLRNLSGAGIAAAIAFLLYLLTSTIGVRLALSPVPTEGAAARLTVVVRSALLAIGTGATMIFAVVALGLILLTVQQLMSGNHE
;
A
#
# COMPACT_ATOMS: atom_id res chain seq x y z
N MET A 1 3.80 -29.31 5.45
CA MET A 1 3.14 -28.09 4.94
C MET A 1 3.73 -27.79 3.57
N GLU A 2 3.07 -28.27 2.52
CA GLU A 2 3.51 -28.14 1.13
C GLU A 2 3.49 -26.66 0.73
N LYS A 3 4.67 -26.09 0.42
CA LYS A 3 4.80 -24.72 -0.07
C LYS A 3 4.39 -24.71 -1.54
N SER A 4 3.10 -24.75 -1.84
CA SER A 4 2.64 -24.67 -3.23
C SER A 4 2.92 -23.26 -3.78
N PRO A 5 3.80 -23.11 -4.80
CA PRO A 5 4.17 -21.80 -5.36
C PRO A 5 2.95 -21.01 -5.89
N LEU A 6 1.90 -21.73 -6.32
CA LEU A 6 0.61 -21.16 -6.72
C LEU A 6 -0.08 -20.33 -5.61
N ARG A 7 0.11 -20.70 -4.34
CA ARG A 7 -0.47 -19.98 -3.19
C ARG A 7 0.31 -18.71 -2.84
N ASN A 8 1.63 -18.72 -3.05
CA ASN A 8 2.45 -17.52 -2.89
C ASN A 8 2.16 -16.49 -3.99
N LEU A 9 1.97 -16.96 -5.23
CA LEU A 9 1.67 -16.09 -6.35
C LEU A 9 0.28 -15.44 -6.24
N SER A 10 -0.74 -16.18 -5.79
CA SER A 10 -2.07 -15.61 -5.54
C SER A 10 -2.04 -14.60 -4.39
N GLY A 11 -1.30 -14.88 -3.30
CA GLY A 11 -1.05 -13.93 -2.22
C GLY A 11 -0.34 -12.65 -2.69
N ALA A 12 0.66 -12.78 -3.58
CA ALA A 12 1.37 -11.64 -4.16
C ALA A 12 0.44 -10.76 -5.01
N GLY A 13 -0.41 -11.38 -5.83
CA GLY A 13 -1.41 -10.68 -6.64
C GLY A 13 -2.42 -9.90 -5.79
N ILE A 14 -2.93 -10.52 -4.72
CA ILE A 14 -3.88 -9.87 -3.79
C ILE A 14 -3.17 -8.72 -3.05
N ALA A 15 -1.96 -8.92 -2.56
CA ALA A 15 -1.19 -7.89 -1.88
C ALA A 15 -0.90 -6.69 -2.81
N ALA A 16 -0.54 -6.95 -4.06
CA ALA A 16 -0.32 -5.92 -5.07
C ALA A 16 -1.61 -5.17 -5.41
N ALA A 17 -2.74 -5.87 -5.55
CA ALA A 17 -4.04 -5.24 -5.80
C ALA A 17 -4.46 -4.31 -4.65
N ILE A 18 -4.28 -4.77 -3.39
CA ILE A 18 -4.58 -3.96 -2.22
C ILE A 18 -3.64 -2.75 -2.12
N ALA A 19 -2.34 -2.92 -2.39
CA ALA A 19 -1.38 -1.81 -2.46
C ALA A 19 -1.82 -0.74 -3.47
N PHE A 20 -2.23 -1.18 -4.66
CA PHE A 20 -2.70 -0.29 -5.73
C PHE A 20 -3.98 0.45 -5.34
N LEU A 21 -4.92 -0.24 -4.69
CA LEU A 21 -6.16 0.35 -4.19
C LEU A 21 -5.89 1.40 -3.11
N LEU A 22 -4.96 1.12 -2.18
CA LEU A 22 -4.50 2.04 -1.14
C LEU A 22 -3.81 3.26 -1.72
N TYR A 23 -3.00 3.08 -2.77
CA TYR A 23 -2.36 4.19 -3.48
C TYR A 23 -3.40 5.11 -4.14
N LEU A 24 -4.37 4.53 -4.85
CA LEU A 24 -5.48 5.28 -5.47
C LEU A 24 -6.29 6.03 -4.41
N LEU A 25 -6.65 5.38 -3.31
CA LEU A 25 -7.36 6.00 -2.21
C LEU A 25 -6.56 7.18 -1.63
N THR A 26 -5.27 7.00 -1.37
CA THR A 26 -4.37 8.04 -0.85
C THR A 26 -4.31 9.24 -1.78
N SER A 27 -4.18 9.00 -3.09
CA SER A 27 -4.21 10.06 -4.11
C SER A 27 -5.54 10.80 -4.13
N THR A 28 -6.65 10.06 -4.07
CA THR A 28 -8.01 10.63 -4.08
C THR A 28 -8.26 11.48 -2.83
N ILE A 29 -7.81 11.02 -1.65
CA ILE A 29 -7.86 11.78 -0.40
C ILE A 29 -7.01 13.04 -0.51
N GLY A 30 -5.80 12.95 -1.07
CA GLY A 30 -4.94 14.10 -1.31
C GLY A 30 -5.63 15.18 -2.14
N VAL A 31 -6.27 14.80 -3.25
CA VAL A 31 -7.01 15.71 -4.13
C VAL A 31 -8.25 16.27 -3.45
N ARG A 32 -9.05 15.43 -2.79
CA ARG A 32 -10.26 15.86 -2.06
C ARG A 32 -9.94 16.82 -0.94
N LEU A 33 -8.86 16.58 -0.19
CA LEU A 33 -8.42 17.49 0.84
C LEU A 33 -7.90 18.77 0.20
N ALA A 34 -7.08 18.72 -0.86
CA ALA A 34 -6.60 19.91 -1.59
C ALA A 34 -7.73 20.83 -2.06
N LEU A 35 -8.86 20.25 -2.49
CA LEU A 35 -10.06 20.98 -2.91
C LEU A 35 -10.93 21.49 -1.74
N SER A 36 -10.74 20.98 -0.51
CA SER A 36 -11.41 21.53 0.66
C SER A 36 -10.85 22.92 0.99
N PRO A 37 -11.69 23.98 1.00
CA PRO A 37 -11.28 25.32 1.37
C PRO A 37 -10.65 25.29 2.76
N VAL A 38 -9.39 25.71 2.87
CA VAL A 38 -8.74 25.83 4.18
C VAL A 38 -9.37 27.06 4.86
N PRO A 39 -10.09 26.89 5.97
CA PRO A 39 -10.59 28.03 6.74
C PRO A 39 -9.37 28.86 7.13
N THR A 40 -9.35 30.13 6.77
CA THR A 40 -8.15 30.98 6.89
C THR A 40 -7.78 31.28 8.34
N GLU A 41 -8.70 31.11 9.29
CA GLU A 41 -8.46 31.32 10.72
C GLU A 41 -9.19 30.31 11.63
N GLY A 42 -8.57 30.01 12.78
CA GLY A 42 -9.16 29.20 13.86
C GLY A 42 -8.67 27.75 13.96
N ALA A 43 -9.20 27.02 14.95
CA ALA A 43 -8.85 25.62 15.24
C ALA A 43 -9.12 24.67 14.04
N ALA A 44 -10.08 25.02 13.18
CA ALA A 44 -10.42 24.26 11.97
C ALA A 44 -9.28 24.22 10.93
N ALA A 45 -8.49 25.30 10.81
CA ALA A 45 -7.33 25.36 9.93
C ALA A 45 -6.25 24.35 10.37
N ARG A 46 -5.94 24.35 11.67
CA ARG A 46 -4.95 23.44 12.28
C ARG A 46 -5.39 21.98 12.17
N LEU A 47 -6.67 21.70 12.45
CA LEU A 47 -7.23 20.37 12.31
C LEU A 47 -7.15 19.88 10.86
N THR A 48 -7.45 20.75 9.90
CA THR A 48 -7.37 20.42 8.47
C THR A 48 -5.96 20.03 8.02
N VAL A 49 -4.94 20.73 8.51
CA VAL A 49 -3.52 20.41 8.23
C VAL A 49 -3.12 19.08 8.88
N VAL A 50 -3.51 18.84 10.14
CA VAL A 50 -3.23 17.59 10.86
C VAL A 50 -3.91 16.39 10.20
N VAL A 51 -5.17 16.53 9.79
CA VAL A 51 -5.91 15.45 9.12
C VAL A 51 -5.30 15.16 7.74
N ARG A 52 -4.88 16.19 6.98
CA ARG A 52 -4.12 16.02 5.72
C ARG A 52 -2.84 15.21 5.92
N SER A 53 -2.01 15.61 6.88
CA SER A 53 -0.73 14.94 7.10
C SER A 53 -0.91 13.53 7.67
N ALA A 54 -1.85 13.32 8.60
CA ALA A 54 -2.15 12.01 9.16
C ALA A 54 -2.67 11.03 8.11
N LEU A 55 -3.62 11.44 7.26
CA LEU A 55 -4.15 10.59 6.19
C LEU A 55 -3.08 10.26 5.15
N LEU A 56 -2.24 11.23 4.78
CA LEU A 56 -1.13 11.00 3.87
C LEU A 56 -0.11 10.02 4.46
N ALA A 57 0.23 10.18 5.75
CA ALA A 57 1.16 9.29 6.44
C ALA A 57 0.61 7.85 6.55
N ILE A 58 -0.65 7.68 6.94
CA ILE A 58 -1.29 6.36 7.04
C ILE A 58 -1.41 5.71 5.66
N GLY A 59 -1.87 6.46 4.65
CA GLY A 59 -2.02 5.95 3.28
C GLY A 59 -0.69 5.51 2.67
N THR A 60 0.35 6.32 2.84
CA THR A 60 1.71 6.00 2.39
C THR A 60 2.29 4.81 3.15
N GLY A 61 2.13 4.76 4.48
CA GLY A 61 2.60 3.66 5.31
C GLY A 61 1.95 2.32 4.96
N ALA A 62 0.61 2.31 4.81
CA ALA A 62 -0.12 1.11 4.41
C ALA A 62 0.28 0.63 3.01
N THR A 63 0.43 1.55 2.05
CA THR A 63 0.90 1.22 0.69
C THR A 63 2.32 0.62 0.72
N MET A 64 3.21 1.17 1.55
CA MET A 64 4.59 0.69 1.68
C MET A 64 4.65 -0.73 2.26
N ILE A 65 3.87 -1.04 3.29
CA ILE A 65 3.82 -2.40 3.87
C ILE A 65 3.34 -3.41 2.82
N PHE A 66 2.24 -3.12 2.13
CA PHE A 66 1.72 -4.04 1.11
C PHE A 66 2.66 -4.18 -0.09
N ALA A 67 3.36 -3.12 -0.49
CA ALA A 67 4.38 -3.17 -1.53
C ALA A 67 5.56 -4.08 -1.13
N VAL A 68 6.06 -3.95 0.11
CA VAL A 68 7.14 -4.80 0.63
C VAL A 68 6.70 -6.27 0.70
N VAL A 69 5.47 -6.54 1.15
CA VAL A 69 4.92 -7.91 1.18
C VAL A 69 4.81 -8.49 -0.23
N ALA A 70 4.29 -7.71 -1.20
CA ALA A 70 4.21 -8.13 -2.60
C ALA A 70 5.60 -8.46 -3.17
N LEU A 71 6.60 -7.60 -2.93
CA LEU A 71 7.99 -7.85 -3.32
C LEU A 71 8.55 -9.12 -2.67
N GLY A 72 8.32 -9.32 -1.37
CA GLY A 72 8.76 -10.52 -0.64
C GLY A 72 8.15 -11.81 -1.18
N LEU A 73 6.85 -11.80 -1.51
CA LEU A 73 6.18 -12.97 -2.09
C LEU A 73 6.66 -13.25 -3.53
N ILE A 74 6.92 -12.20 -4.32
CA ILE A 74 7.50 -12.35 -5.67
C ILE A 74 8.91 -12.96 -5.58
N LEU A 75 9.78 -12.43 -4.71
CA LEU A 75 11.13 -12.95 -4.51
C LEU A 75 11.11 -14.42 -4.06
N LEU A 76 10.21 -14.79 -3.15
CA LEU A 76 10.05 -16.17 -2.70
C LEU A 76 9.59 -17.09 -3.83
N THR A 77 8.67 -16.66 -4.70
CA THR A 77 8.23 -17.45 -5.86
C THR A 77 9.38 -17.65 -6.85
N VAL A 78 10.16 -16.61 -7.11
CA VAL A 78 11.34 -16.67 -7.99
C VAL A 78 12.42 -17.59 -7.40
N GLN A 79 12.67 -17.51 -6.09
CA GLN A 79 13.57 -18.42 -5.39
C GLN A 79 13.10 -19.87 -5.49
N GLN A 80 11.82 -20.15 -5.29
CA GLN A 80 11.27 -21.50 -5.41
C GLN A 80 11.39 -22.06 -6.83
N LEU A 81 11.17 -21.22 -7.86
CA LEU A 81 11.33 -21.63 -9.25
C LEU A 81 12.79 -22.00 -9.57
N MET A 82 13.75 -21.25 -9.03
CA MET A 82 15.18 -21.56 -9.19
C MET A 82 15.63 -22.76 -8.35
N SER A 83 15.15 -22.92 -7.13
CA SER A 83 15.48 -24.07 -6.27
C SER A 83 14.86 -25.38 -6.77
N GLY A 84 13.67 -25.34 -7.38
CA GLY A 84 13.05 -26.52 -8.00
C GLY A 84 13.75 -27.01 -9.28
N ASN A 85 14.67 -26.23 -9.85
CA ASN A 85 15.48 -26.60 -11.01
C ASN A 85 16.81 -27.29 -10.63
N HIS A 86 17.08 -27.46 -9.33
CA HIS A 86 18.28 -28.10 -8.78
C HIS A 86 18.00 -29.49 -8.17
N GLU A 87 16.91 -30.15 -8.60
CA GLU A 87 16.66 -31.58 -8.36
C GLU A 87 16.86 -32.39 -9.65
#